data_AF-A0A929GXK9-F1
#
_entry.id   AF-A0A929GXK9-F1
#
_cell.length_a   1.000
_cell.length_b   1.000
_cell.length_c   1.000
_cell.angle_alpha   90.00
_cell.angle_beta   90.00
_cell.angle_gamma   90.00
#
_symmetry.space_group_name_H-M   'P 1'
#
loop_
_entity.id
_entity.type
_entity.pdbx_description
1 polymer ?
#
loop_
_entity_poly.entity_id
_entity_poly.type
_entity_poly.pdbx_seq_one_letter_code
_entity_poly.pdbx_strand_id
1 'polypeptide(L)'
;MISTNQLKCLILVILFAASHSISVPPAIGAEQSSFRQKFVGLYGSTNFKEVERLIKKNKDVVLEEARIIFTEAKEDRPFEEKMYLINLSNKLTLFYQDYFTGGDDLLEELKKYQKKIVKEDEEKTRELMKWKNLEKIPGNFVLKRNMERLKERGLSPVLFPHWLHRAFFACKVCHDEIFNMDRWSNEIVMGKIKKKKLCGTCHNGGIAFDVNDEGCIRCHMAGKPEGEHLHNLNKIDHLRIKSIAARLGAEWNPEKINGGKLPVDKFGFINWVDLTKKGAVKPLLSLENSVKDEVRDNKVLFKSKSPAVQNVLFDHKTHSSILKCSSCHPALFKDELGGNKIDMKAMSQGRFCGYCHGKSAFTFKDCKRCHNISKDEVIKGALVH
;
A
#
# COMPACT_ATOMS: atom_id res chain seq x y z
N MET A 1 -38.74 46.72 -24.62
CA MET A 1 -38.26 45.72 -25.60
C MET A 1 -37.06 45.02 -25.02
N ILE A 2 -37.24 43.75 -24.69
CA ILE A 2 -36.24 42.87 -24.09
C ILE A 2 -35.67 42.05 -25.25
N SER A 3 -34.35 42.00 -25.42
CA SER A 3 -33.71 40.89 -26.12
C SER A 3 -32.73 40.16 -25.19
N THR A 4 -33.20 38.98 -24.83
CA THR A 4 -32.58 37.79 -24.29
C THR A 4 -31.09 37.59 -24.61
N ASN A 5 -30.23 37.81 -23.62
CA ASN A 5 -29.24 36.81 -23.18
C ASN A 5 -28.53 37.14 -21.85
N GLN A 6 -29.15 37.98 -21.02
CA GLN A 6 -28.89 38.04 -19.58
C GLN A 6 -30.06 37.43 -18.83
N LEU A 7 -30.16 36.10 -18.83
CA LEU A 7 -30.82 35.35 -17.75
C LEU A 7 -30.53 33.86 -17.91
N LYS A 8 -29.45 33.40 -17.27
CA LYS A 8 -29.27 32.00 -16.84
C LYS A 8 -28.15 31.97 -15.79
N CYS A 9 -28.47 32.58 -14.65
CA CYS A 9 -27.86 32.25 -13.38
C CYS A 9 -28.82 31.31 -12.63
N LEU A 10 -28.22 30.44 -11.82
CA LEU A 10 -28.80 29.66 -10.71
C LEU A 10 -29.35 28.26 -10.97
N ILE A 11 -29.15 27.43 -9.92
CA ILE A 11 -29.46 26.00 -9.70
C ILE A 11 -28.27 25.09 -10.14
N LEU A 12 -27.49 24.42 -9.28
CA LEU A 12 -27.83 23.66 -8.06
C LEU A 12 -26.60 23.55 -7.12
N VAL A 13 -26.81 23.77 -5.81
CA VAL A 13 -25.89 23.48 -4.70
C VAL A 13 -26.34 22.17 -4.05
N ILE A 14 -25.48 21.15 -3.89
CA ILE A 14 -25.58 20.14 -2.80
C ILE A 14 -24.17 19.64 -2.39
N LEU A 15 -23.87 19.88 -1.11
CA LEU A 15 -22.98 19.19 -0.14
C LEU A 15 -21.80 18.32 -0.60
N PHE A 16 -20.60 18.68 -0.13
CA PHE A 16 -19.89 17.88 0.89
C PHE A 16 -19.00 18.77 1.76
N ALA A 17 -19.32 18.81 3.05
CA ALA A 17 -18.41 19.28 4.07
C ALA A 17 -17.29 18.25 4.23
N ALA A 18 -16.07 18.65 3.91
CA ALA A 18 -14.87 18.04 4.44
C ALA A 18 -13.85 19.16 4.65
N SER A 19 -13.72 19.58 5.90
CA SER A 19 -12.61 20.36 6.42
C SER A 19 -11.28 19.70 6.01
N HIS A 20 -10.71 20.16 4.92
CA HIS A 20 -9.29 20.07 4.65
C HIS A 20 -8.84 21.51 4.47
N SER A 21 -8.22 22.02 5.52
CA SER A 21 -7.33 23.17 5.47
C SER A 21 -6.55 23.07 4.16
N ILE A 22 -6.72 24.04 3.27
CA ILE A 22 -5.89 24.17 2.07
C ILE A 22 -4.49 24.46 2.61
N SER A 23 -3.72 23.40 2.82
CA SER A 23 -2.30 23.50 3.07
C SER A 23 -1.68 23.98 1.77
N VAL A 24 -1.35 25.26 1.73
CA VAL A 24 -0.38 25.81 0.77
C VAL A 24 0.84 24.89 0.81
N PRO A 25 1.26 24.28 -0.31
CA PRO A 25 2.46 23.46 -0.34
C PRO A 25 3.68 24.27 0.13
N PRO A 26 4.67 23.65 0.77
CA PRO A 26 5.84 24.36 1.26
C PRO A 26 6.61 25.01 0.10
N ALA A 27 7.21 26.15 0.40
CA ALA A 27 7.90 27.04 -0.52
C ALA A 27 8.77 26.32 -1.56
N ILE A 28 8.40 26.48 -2.83
CA ILE A 28 9.18 26.06 -3.99
C ILE A 28 10.32 27.08 -4.19
N GLY A 29 11.57 26.67 -4.01
CA GLY A 29 12.77 27.42 -4.45
C GLY A 29 13.02 27.23 -5.96
N ALA A 30 13.70 28.12 -6.69
CA ALA A 30 14.55 29.26 -6.34
C ALA A 30 13.93 30.61 -6.80
N GLU A 31 14.17 31.67 -6.01
CA GLU A 31 13.70 33.06 -6.18
C GLU A 31 12.36 33.27 -6.91
N GLN A 32 11.24 33.18 -6.17
CA GLN A 32 10.00 33.76 -6.67
C GLN A 32 10.22 35.26 -6.90
N SER A 33 10.17 35.70 -8.16
CA SER A 33 10.28 37.12 -8.48
C SER A 33 9.25 37.93 -7.68
N SER A 34 9.58 39.18 -7.37
CA SER A 34 8.66 40.06 -6.65
C SER A 34 7.30 40.21 -7.36
N PHE A 35 7.28 40.02 -8.69
CA PHE A 35 6.07 39.96 -9.49
C PHE A 35 5.28 38.67 -9.23
N ARG A 36 5.93 37.49 -9.30
CA ARG A 36 5.27 36.19 -9.07
C ARG A 36 4.62 36.12 -7.69
N GLN A 37 5.31 36.56 -6.64
CA GLN A 37 4.78 36.57 -5.27
C GLN A 37 3.49 37.41 -5.17
N LYS A 38 3.51 38.62 -5.75
CA LYS A 38 2.34 39.50 -5.79
C LYS A 38 1.20 38.90 -6.60
N PHE A 39 1.50 38.33 -7.78
CA PHE A 39 0.50 37.68 -8.61
C PHE A 39 -0.18 36.51 -7.89
N VAL A 40 0.60 35.60 -7.30
CA VAL A 40 0.07 34.45 -6.57
C VAL A 40 -0.79 34.90 -5.38
N GLY A 41 -0.35 35.92 -4.63
CA GLY A 41 -1.11 36.48 -3.52
C GLY A 41 -2.43 37.13 -3.93
N LEU A 42 -2.42 37.97 -4.97
CA LEU A 42 -3.62 38.64 -5.47
C LEU A 42 -4.60 37.68 -6.15
N TYR A 43 -4.08 36.73 -6.92
CA TYR A 43 -4.90 35.72 -7.58
C TYR A 43 -5.52 34.76 -6.55
N GLY A 44 -4.77 34.34 -5.54
CA GLY A 44 -5.26 33.48 -4.45
C GLY A 44 -6.32 34.16 -3.56
N SER A 45 -6.26 35.49 -3.44
CA SER A 45 -7.25 36.31 -2.71
C SER A 45 -8.39 36.84 -3.60
N THR A 46 -8.52 36.32 -4.83
CA THR A 46 -9.55 36.67 -5.82
C THR A 46 -9.69 38.17 -6.12
N ASN A 47 -8.62 38.96 -5.93
CA ASN A 47 -8.61 40.40 -6.18
C ASN A 47 -8.27 40.70 -7.66
N PHE A 48 -9.20 40.37 -8.55
CA PHE A 48 -8.98 40.45 -10.01
C PHE A 48 -8.67 41.86 -10.53
N LYS A 49 -9.20 42.92 -9.89
CA LYS A 49 -8.90 44.31 -10.28
C LYS A 49 -7.43 44.66 -10.07
N GLU A 50 -6.84 44.17 -8.98
CA GLU A 50 -5.43 44.42 -8.69
C GLU A 50 -4.52 43.50 -9.53
N VAL A 51 -4.96 42.27 -9.84
CA VAL A 51 -4.30 41.42 -10.83
C VAL A 51 -4.23 42.12 -12.19
N GLU A 52 -5.33 42.70 -12.67
CA GLU A 52 -5.36 43.48 -13.91
C GLU A 52 -4.34 44.65 -13.88
N ARG A 53 -4.32 45.46 -12.81
CA ARG A 53 -3.32 46.53 -12.65
C ARG A 53 -1.90 45.98 -12.69
N LEU A 54 -1.65 44.87 -12.01
CA LEU A 54 -0.33 44.25 -11.95
C LEU A 54 0.13 43.79 -13.34
N ILE A 55 -0.74 43.11 -14.09
CA ILE A 55 -0.45 42.62 -15.45
C ILE A 55 -0.18 43.80 -16.38
N LYS A 56 -1.05 44.82 -16.38
CA LYS A 56 -0.89 46.01 -17.24
C LYS A 56 0.41 46.79 -16.97
N LYS A 57 0.80 46.91 -15.70
CA LYS A 57 2.02 47.63 -15.28
C LYS A 57 3.31 46.89 -15.65
N ASN A 58 3.28 45.56 -15.77
CA ASN A 58 4.47 44.73 -15.93
C ASN A 58 4.49 43.98 -17.27
N LYS A 59 3.91 44.57 -18.33
CA LYS A 59 3.75 43.96 -19.66
C LYS A 59 4.99 43.16 -20.12
N ASP A 60 6.18 43.77 -20.04
CA ASP A 60 7.42 43.20 -20.56
C ASP A 60 7.97 42.04 -19.73
N VAL A 61 7.42 41.81 -18.54
CA VAL A 61 7.88 40.78 -17.59
C VAL A 61 6.92 39.59 -17.54
N VAL A 62 5.63 39.78 -17.81
CA VAL A 62 4.60 38.73 -17.60
C VAL A 62 4.88 37.46 -18.42
N LEU A 63 5.15 37.61 -19.72
CA LEU A 63 5.41 36.46 -20.59
C LEU A 63 6.75 35.78 -20.25
N GLU A 64 7.77 36.57 -19.91
CA GLU A 64 9.07 36.02 -19.50
C GLU A 64 8.94 35.22 -18.21
N GLU A 65 8.23 35.75 -17.22
CA GLU A 65 7.92 35.05 -15.98
C GLU A 65 7.15 33.74 -16.25
N ALA A 66 6.16 33.76 -17.16
CA ALA A 66 5.43 32.57 -17.54
C ALA A 66 6.35 31.50 -18.16
N ARG A 67 7.34 31.90 -18.98
CA ARG A 67 8.35 30.99 -19.56
C ARG A 67 9.30 30.43 -18.49
N ILE A 68 9.72 31.26 -17.54
CA ILE A 68 10.55 30.82 -16.41
C ILE A 68 9.80 29.77 -15.59
N ILE A 69 8.56 30.04 -15.19
CA ILE A 69 7.72 29.08 -14.45
C ILE A 69 7.53 27.78 -15.22
N PHE A 70 7.32 27.86 -16.53
CA PHE A 70 7.18 26.66 -17.35
C PHE A 70 8.48 25.86 -17.45
N THR A 71 9.63 26.54 -17.45
CA THR A 71 10.95 25.90 -17.41
C THR A 71 11.17 25.18 -16.09
N GLU A 72 10.82 25.81 -14.96
CA GLU A 72 10.83 25.17 -13.64
C GLU A 72 9.92 23.93 -13.57
N ALA A 73 8.76 23.99 -14.23
CA ALA A 73 7.84 22.86 -14.29
C ALA A 73 8.41 21.62 -15.02
N LYS A 74 9.40 21.83 -15.91
CA LYS A 74 10.06 20.77 -16.67
C LYS A 74 11.13 20.03 -15.87
N GLU A 75 11.57 20.57 -14.74
CA GLU A 75 12.54 19.95 -13.84
C GLU A 75 11.99 18.68 -13.16
N ASP A 76 12.85 17.92 -12.47
CA ASP A 76 12.42 16.73 -11.74
C ASP A 76 11.72 17.11 -10.43
N ARG A 77 10.38 16.99 -10.41
CA ARG A 77 9.49 17.46 -9.35
C ARG A 77 8.27 16.53 -9.21
N PRO A 78 7.62 16.46 -8.03
CA PRO A 78 6.36 15.74 -7.86
C PRO A 78 5.28 16.20 -8.85
N PHE A 79 4.36 15.30 -9.21
CA PHE A 79 3.31 15.57 -10.19
C PHE A 79 2.46 16.80 -9.79
N GLU A 80 2.10 16.90 -8.52
CA GLU A 80 1.30 17.99 -7.97
C GLU A 80 2.00 19.34 -8.14
N GLU A 81 3.31 19.39 -7.90
CA GLU A 81 4.12 20.60 -8.08
C GLU A 81 4.25 20.97 -9.56
N LYS A 82 4.49 20.00 -10.44
CA LYS A 82 4.51 20.23 -11.90
C LYS A 82 3.20 20.82 -12.39
N MET A 83 2.07 20.25 -11.97
CA MET A 83 0.75 20.71 -12.36
C MET A 83 0.46 22.12 -11.82
N TYR A 84 0.89 22.43 -10.60
CA TYR A 84 0.79 23.77 -10.05
C TYR A 84 1.52 24.81 -10.93
N LEU A 85 2.79 24.56 -11.27
CA LEU A 85 3.60 25.47 -12.08
C LEU A 85 3.06 25.61 -13.51
N ILE A 86 2.66 24.51 -14.16
CA ILE A 86 2.01 24.54 -15.48
C ILE A 86 0.74 25.39 -15.44
N ASN A 87 -0.11 25.19 -14.42
CA ASN A 87 -1.35 25.95 -14.29
C ASN A 87 -1.08 27.44 -14.00
N LEU A 88 -0.02 27.76 -13.25
CA LEU A 88 0.37 29.13 -12.96
C LEU A 88 0.88 29.85 -14.23
N SER A 89 1.77 29.20 -14.98
CA SER A 89 2.28 29.71 -16.26
C SER A 89 1.13 29.92 -17.27
N ASN A 90 0.24 28.93 -17.41
CA ASN A 90 -0.93 29.02 -18.28
C ASN A 90 -1.83 30.22 -17.91
N LYS A 91 -2.12 30.41 -16.62
CA LYS A 91 -2.92 31.56 -16.16
C LYS A 91 -2.25 32.89 -16.47
N LEU A 92 -0.95 33.02 -16.23
CA LEU A 92 -0.21 34.25 -16.55
C LEU A 92 -0.28 34.56 -18.04
N THR A 93 -0.09 33.56 -18.90
CA THR A 93 -0.20 33.73 -20.35
C THR A 93 -1.60 34.11 -20.80
N LEU A 94 -2.66 33.50 -20.21
CA LEU A 94 -4.05 33.88 -20.50
C LEU A 94 -4.35 35.32 -20.06
N PHE A 95 -3.95 35.72 -18.86
CA PHE A 95 -4.12 37.11 -18.40
C PHE A 95 -3.36 38.10 -19.28
N TYR A 96 -2.19 37.72 -19.80
CA TYR A 96 -1.48 38.55 -20.76
C TYR A 96 -2.31 38.74 -22.04
N GLN A 97 -2.90 37.66 -22.57
CA GLN A 97 -3.73 37.70 -23.77
C GLN A 97 -5.03 38.51 -23.63
N ASP A 98 -5.58 38.61 -22.42
CA ASP A 98 -6.77 39.44 -22.17
C ASP A 98 -6.51 40.94 -22.43
N TYR A 99 -5.25 41.39 -22.37
CA TYR A 99 -4.88 42.81 -22.49
C TYR A 99 -3.87 43.12 -23.60
N PHE A 100 -3.16 42.11 -24.11
CA PHE A 100 -2.05 42.28 -25.04
C PHE A 100 -2.03 41.17 -26.11
N THR A 101 -1.34 41.42 -27.23
CA THR A 101 -1.12 40.41 -28.27
C THR A 101 0.14 39.60 -27.99
N GLY A 102 0.08 38.28 -28.21
CA GLY A 102 1.20 37.33 -28.06
C GLY A 102 0.91 36.18 -27.09
N GLY A 103 1.91 35.32 -26.87
CA GLY A 103 1.80 34.18 -25.93
C GLY A 103 1.11 32.93 -26.48
N ASP A 104 0.65 32.94 -27.74
CA ASP A 104 0.00 31.79 -28.37
C ASP A 104 0.92 30.57 -28.45
N ASP A 105 2.19 30.79 -28.78
CA ASP A 105 3.25 29.78 -28.84
C ASP A 105 3.43 29.09 -27.48
N LEU A 106 3.52 29.89 -26.41
CA LEU A 106 3.68 29.40 -25.05
C LEU A 106 2.44 28.64 -24.59
N LEU A 107 1.24 29.12 -24.90
CA LEU A 107 -0.02 28.44 -24.59
C LEU A 107 -0.14 27.09 -25.30
N GLU A 108 0.24 27.01 -26.56
CA GLU A 108 0.25 25.76 -27.31
C GLU A 108 1.25 24.77 -26.71
N GLU A 109 2.46 25.23 -26.39
CA GLU A 109 3.49 24.40 -25.76
C GLU A 109 3.06 23.90 -24.37
N LEU A 110 2.47 24.78 -23.54
CA LEU A 110 1.90 24.45 -22.23
C LEU A 110 0.81 23.39 -22.34
N LYS A 111 -0.15 23.57 -23.26
CA LYS A 111 -1.24 22.59 -23.49
C LYS A 111 -0.69 21.23 -23.89
N LYS A 112 0.28 21.20 -24.82
CA LYS A 112 0.92 19.96 -25.28
C LYS A 112 1.67 19.26 -24.14
N TYR A 113 2.43 20.02 -23.35
CA TYR A 113 3.18 19.48 -22.22
C TYR A 113 2.27 19.00 -21.09
N GLN A 114 1.24 19.78 -20.73
CA GLN A 114 0.24 19.39 -19.74
C GLN A 114 -0.43 18.07 -20.12
N LYS A 115 -0.88 17.93 -21.37
CA LYS A 115 -1.48 16.69 -21.88
C LYS A 115 -0.52 15.50 -21.80
N LYS A 116 0.76 15.71 -22.09
CA LYS A 116 1.80 14.68 -21.98
C LYS A 116 1.96 14.22 -20.52
N ILE A 117 2.14 15.15 -19.58
CA ILE A 117 2.36 14.84 -18.16
C ILE A 117 1.14 14.15 -17.54
N VAL A 118 -0.07 14.63 -17.84
CA VAL A 118 -1.31 13.97 -17.38
C VAL A 118 -1.40 12.55 -17.92
N LYS A 119 -1.14 12.34 -19.21
CA LYS A 119 -1.17 11.00 -19.82
C LYS A 119 -0.12 10.06 -19.19
N GLU A 120 1.09 10.55 -18.96
CA GLU A 120 2.15 9.78 -18.29
C GLU A 120 1.77 9.41 -16.85
N ASP A 121 1.14 10.32 -16.11
CA ASP A 121 0.65 10.05 -14.75
C ASP A 121 -0.54 9.08 -14.73
N GLU A 122 -1.50 9.24 -15.65
CA GLU A 122 -2.61 8.30 -15.83
C GLU A 122 -2.10 6.89 -16.16
N GLU A 123 -1.09 6.77 -17.03
CA GLU A 123 -0.45 5.49 -17.34
C GLU A 123 0.26 4.89 -16.13
N LYS A 124 1.04 5.69 -15.39
CA LYS A 124 1.69 5.27 -14.13
C LYS A 124 0.66 4.82 -13.09
N THR A 125 -0.42 5.57 -12.91
CA THR A 125 -1.48 5.29 -11.96
C THR A 125 -2.26 4.04 -12.36
N ARG A 126 -2.62 3.87 -13.64
CA ARG A 126 -3.26 2.65 -14.15
C ARG A 126 -2.39 1.42 -13.93
N GLU A 127 -1.09 1.52 -14.23
CA GLU A 127 -0.15 0.43 -14.02
C GLU A 127 0.00 0.12 -12.52
N LEU A 128 0.09 1.14 -11.65
CA LEU A 128 0.11 0.94 -10.20
C LEU A 128 -1.16 0.26 -9.68
N MET A 129 -2.33 0.71 -10.15
CA MET A 129 -3.64 0.17 -9.75
C MET A 129 -3.85 -1.26 -10.24
N LYS A 130 -3.38 -1.60 -11.45
CA LYS A 130 -3.37 -2.96 -11.99
C LYS A 130 -2.72 -3.94 -11.01
N TRP A 131 -1.56 -3.59 -10.46
CA TRP A 131 -0.86 -4.43 -9.49
C TRP A 131 -1.53 -4.44 -8.11
N LYS A 132 -2.03 -3.29 -7.63
CA LYS A 132 -2.78 -3.21 -6.36
C LYS A 132 -3.98 -4.15 -6.34
N ASN A 133 -4.65 -4.35 -7.48
CA ASN A 133 -5.77 -5.29 -7.58
C ASN A 133 -5.35 -6.74 -7.31
N LEU A 134 -4.16 -7.17 -7.75
CA LEU A 134 -3.65 -8.52 -7.49
C LEU A 134 -3.22 -8.72 -6.03
N GLU A 135 -2.84 -7.62 -5.36
CA GLU A 135 -2.48 -7.57 -3.93
C GLU A 135 -3.72 -7.40 -3.01
N LYS A 136 -4.94 -7.37 -3.57
CA LYS A 136 -6.18 -7.23 -2.78
C LYS A 136 -6.38 -8.32 -1.75
N ILE A 137 -5.97 -9.55 -2.05
CA ILE A 137 -5.94 -10.61 -1.04
C ILE A 137 -4.73 -10.33 -0.14
N PRO A 138 -4.95 -10.07 1.15
CA PRO A 138 -3.86 -9.72 2.05
C PRO A 138 -2.79 -10.80 2.08
N GLY A 139 -1.55 -10.35 1.89
CA GLY A 139 -0.38 -11.21 1.73
C GLY A 139 -0.02 -11.52 0.27
N ASN A 140 -0.88 -11.29 -0.73
CA ASN A 140 -0.41 -11.38 -2.12
C ASN A 140 0.56 -10.24 -2.41
N PHE A 141 1.68 -10.59 -3.07
CA PHE A 141 2.70 -9.61 -3.45
C PHE A 141 3.06 -9.76 -4.92
N VAL A 142 3.09 -8.62 -5.64
CA VAL A 142 3.65 -8.56 -6.98
C VAL A 142 5.11 -8.10 -6.90
N LEU A 143 6.03 -8.95 -7.33
CA LEU A 143 7.47 -8.66 -7.34
C LEU A 143 7.83 -7.86 -8.59
N LYS A 144 7.71 -6.53 -8.48
CA LYS A 144 7.89 -5.55 -9.57
C LYS A 144 9.13 -4.65 -9.43
N ARG A 145 10.19 -5.07 -8.74
CA ARG A 145 11.39 -4.22 -8.55
C ARG A 145 12.20 -4.06 -9.84
N ASN A 146 12.20 -5.08 -10.70
CA ASN A 146 13.05 -5.14 -11.91
C ASN A 146 12.18 -5.25 -13.17
N MET A 147 11.16 -4.39 -13.31
CA MET A 147 10.16 -4.48 -14.38
C MET A 147 10.74 -4.36 -15.79
N GLU A 148 11.74 -3.49 -15.99
CA GLU A 148 12.38 -3.30 -17.29
C GLU A 148 13.06 -4.60 -17.76
N ARG A 149 13.90 -5.19 -16.90
CA ARG A 149 14.56 -6.47 -17.16
C ARG A 149 13.57 -7.62 -17.41
N LEU A 150 12.42 -7.60 -16.75
CA LEU A 150 11.35 -8.58 -17.00
C LEU A 150 10.74 -8.38 -18.38
N LYS A 151 10.47 -7.13 -18.76
CA LYS A 151 9.91 -6.76 -20.06
C LYS A 151 10.84 -7.15 -21.22
N GLU A 152 12.14 -6.90 -21.09
CA GLU A 152 13.16 -7.31 -22.08
C GLU A 152 13.16 -8.83 -22.35
N ARG A 153 12.81 -9.61 -21.33
CA ARG A 153 12.73 -11.08 -21.41
C ARG A 153 11.32 -11.59 -21.71
N GLY A 154 10.36 -10.70 -22.00
CA GLY A 154 8.97 -11.07 -22.25
C GLY A 154 8.24 -11.66 -21.03
N LEU A 155 8.76 -11.45 -19.81
CA LEU A 155 8.21 -12.01 -18.58
C LEU A 155 7.28 -11.01 -17.88
N SER A 156 6.19 -11.52 -17.34
CA SER A 156 5.36 -10.76 -16.39
C SER A 156 6.01 -10.74 -15.01
N PRO A 157 5.70 -9.77 -14.13
CA PRO A 157 6.17 -9.84 -12.76
C PRO A 157 5.65 -11.10 -12.05
N VAL A 158 6.36 -11.50 -11.00
CA VAL A 158 5.96 -12.66 -10.20
C VAL A 158 4.78 -12.28 -9.31
N LEU A 159 3.74 -13.09 -9.34
CA LEU A 159 2.66 -13.04 -8.34
C LEU A 159 2.98 -14.07 -7.27
N PHE A 160 3.27 -13.61 -6.06
CA PHE A 160 3.50 -14.48 -4.91
C PHE A 160 2.24 -14.58 -4.04
N PRO A 161 1.60 -15.76 -3.96
CA PRO A 161 0.40 -15.96 -3.16
C PRO A 161 0.74 -16.37 -1.72
N HIS A 162 0.94 -15.40 -0.82
CA HIS A 162 1.31 -15.73 0.57
C HIS A 162 0.22 -16.53 1.29
N TRP A 163 -1.07 -16.32 0.96
CA TRP A 163 -2.15 -17.12 1.53
C TRP A 163 -2.02 -18.61 1.20
N LEU A 164 -1.63 -18.94 -0.03
CA LEU A 164 -1.47 -20.32 -0.46
C LEU A 164 -0.28 -20.98 0.27
N HIS A 165 0.83 -20.26 0.41
CA HIS A 165 1.98 -20.74 1.18
C HIS A 165 1.61 -20.93 2.65
N ARG A 166 0.81 -20.03 3.22
CA ARG A 166 0.35 -20.08 4.60
C ARG A 166 -0.66 -21.21 4.89
N ALA A 167 -1.29 -21.76 3.84
CA ALA A 167 -2.06 -22.99 3.95
C ALA A 167 -1.17 -24.21 4.27
N PHE A 168 0.12 -24.15 3.92
CA PHE A 168 1.07 -25.25 4.11
C PHE A 168 2.12 -24.98 5.18
N PHE A 169 2.53 -23.73 5.38
CA PHE A 169 3.68 -23.36 6.20
C PHE A 169 3.35 -22.24 7.20
N ALA A 170 3.83 -22.37 8.43
CA ALA A 170 3.79 -21.30 9.41
C ALA A 170 4.78 -20.19 9.03
N CYS A 171 4.56 -18.97 9.55
CA CYS A 171 5.42 -17.82 9.24
C CYS A 171 6.89 -18.10 9.57
N LYS A 172 7.16 -18.76 10.70
CA LYS A 172 8.50 -19.16 11.18
C LYS A 172 9.28 -20.09 10.24
N VAL A 173 8.62 -20.76 9.29
CA VAL A 173 9.28 -21.59 8.29
C VAL A 173 10.06 -20.72 7.30
N CYS A 174 9.49 -19.59 6.90
CA CYS A 174 10.07 -18.69 5.91
C CYS A 174 10.81 -17.51 6.56
N HIS A 175 10.27 -17.01 7.67
CA HIS A 175 10.70 -15.78 8.30
C HIS A 175 11.44 -16.06 9.63
N ASP A 176 12.59 -15.44 9.91
CA ASP A 176 13.31 -14.44 9.09
C ASP A 176 14.56 -15.03 8.39
N GLU A 177 14.68 -16.36 8.32
CA GLU A 177 15.88 -17.04 7.79
C GLU A 177 15.93 -17.08 6.26
N ILE A 178 14.81 -17.39 5.61
CA ILE A 178 14.76 -17.48 4.14
C ILE A 178 14.41 -16.11 3.56
N PHE A 179 13.46 -15.41 4.18
CA PHE A 179 13.03 -14.09 3.77
C PHE A 179 12.92 -13.16 4.97
N ASN A 180 13.42 -11.94 4.82
CA ASN A 180 13.13 -10.86 5.76
C ASN A 180 11.66 -10.42 5.65
N MET A 181 11.00 -10.11 6.76
CA MET A 181 9.62 -9.57 6.83
C MET A 181 9.45 -8.11 6.35
N ASP A 182 10.36 -7.61 5.50
CA ASP A 182 10.28 -6.27 4.91
C ASP A 182 10.19 -6.32 3.39
N ARG A 183 9.23 -5.58 2.82
CA ARG A 183 9.04 -5.53 1.37
C ARG A 183 10.30 -4.95 0.71
N TRP A 184 10.78 -5.61 -0.34
CA TRP A 184 11.96 -5.22 -1.12
C TRP A 184 13.32 -5.37 -0.43
N SER A 185 13.40 -5.84 0.81
CA SER A 185 14.68 -6.07 1.48
C SER A 185 15.45 -7.25 0.90
N ASN A 186 14.75 -8.31 0.48
CA ASN A 186 15.34 -9.49 -0.13
C ASN A 186 15.71 -9.23 -1.59
N GLU A 187 16.96 -9.52 -1.96
CA GLU A 187 17.40 -9.51 -3.36
C GLU A 187 17.07 -10.86 -4.02
N ILE A 188 15.90 -10.93 -4.64
CA ILE A 188 15.37 -12.14 -5.29
C ILE A 188 15.83 -12.18 -6.75
N VAL A 189 16.82 -13.04 -7.04
CA VAL A 189 17.38 -13.24 -8.39
C VAL A 189 17.57 -14.73 -8.68
N MET A 190 17.43 -15.11 -9.96
CA MET A 190 17.54 -16.53 -10.37
C MET A 190 18.88 -17.17 -9.99
N GLY A 191 19.97 -16.41 -9.96
CA GLY A 191 21.27 -16.91 -9.53
C GLY A 191 21.29 -17.42 -8.07
N LYS A 192 20.54 -16.79 -7.16
CA LYS A 192 20.36 -17.27 -5.78
C LYS A 192 19.37 -18.42 -5.71
N ILE A 193 18.28 -18.32 -6.47
CA ILE A 193 17.22 -19.34 -6.53
C ILE A 193 17.77 -20.69 -7.01
N LYS A 194 18.54 -20.71 -8.10
CA LYS A 194 19.19 -21.94 -8.63
C LYS A 194 20.20 -22.55 -7.65
N LYS A 195 20.73 -21.75 -6.72
CA LYS A 195 21.61 -22.21 -5.62
C LYS A 195 20.82 -22.63 -4.37
N LYS A 196 19.54 -23.01 -4.53
CA LYS A 196 18.63 -23.47 -3.46
C LYS A 196 18.40 -22.46 -2.33
N LYS A 197 18.52 -21.15 -2.62
CA LYS A 197 18.18 -20.07 -1.68
C LYS A 197 16.84 -19.42 -2.04
N LEU A 198 16.22 -18.72 -1.09
CA LEU A 198 14.95 -18.00 -1.30
C LEU A 198 13.87 -18.97 -1.81
N CYS A 199 13.25 -18.68 -2.95
CA CYS A 199 12.26 -19.57 -3.57
C CYS A 199 12.81 -20.98 -3.82
N GLY A 200 14.10 -21.09 -4.18
CA GLY A 200 14.76 -22.36 -4.48
C GLY A 200 15.03 -23.23 -3.26
N THR A 201 14.82 -22.70 -2.03
CA THR A 201 14.86 -23.54 -0.82
C THR A 201 13.77 -24.62 -0.87
N CYS A 202 12.60 -24.30 -1.42
CA CYS A 202 11.49 -25.23 -1.56
C CYS A 202 11.20 -25.62 -3.02
N HIS A 203 11.33 -24.69 -3.97
CA HIS A 203 11.14 -24.98 -5.39
C HIS A 203 12.39 -25.66 -5.98
N ASN A 204 12.56 -26.94 -5.64
CA ASN A 204 13.78 -27.71 -5.85
C ASN A 204 13.52 -29.15 -6.35
N GLY A 205 12.30 -29.40 -6.84
CA GLY A 205 11.85 -30.71 -7.31
C GLY A 205 11.40 -31.68 -6.20
N GLY A 206 11.78 -31.44 -4.94
CA GLY A 206 11.37 -32.24 -3.79
C GLY A 206 10.17 -31.66 -3.06
N ILE A 207 10.35 -30.51 -2.41
CA ILE A 207 9.29 -29.88 -1.60
C ILE A 207 8.22 -29.30 -2.51
N ALA A 208 8.63 -28.54 -3.52
CA ALA A 208 7.78 -28.02 -4.59
C ALA A 208 8.45 -28.26 -5.95
N PHE A 209 7.73 -27.90 -7.02
CA PHE A 209 8.26 -28.00 -8.38
C PHE A 209 9.62 -27.30 -8.53
N ASP A 210 10.48 -27.82 -9.41
CA ASP A 210 11.84 -27.30 -9.59
C ASP A 210 11.82 -25.95 -10.34
N VAL A 211 12.77 -25.08 -10.00
CA VAL A 211 13.01 -23.78 -10.64
C VAL A 211 13.69 -23.90 -12.00
N ASN A 212 14.29 -25.06 -12.29
CA ASN A 212 14.98 -25.34 -13.55
C ASN A 212 14.06 -25.99 -14.59
N ASP A 213 12.85 -26.39 -14.22
CA ASP A 213 11.82 -26.79 -15.18
C ASP A 213 11.48 -25.60 -16.09
N GLU A 214 11.04 -25.83 -17.34
CA GLU A 214 10.66 -24.78 -18.31
C GLU A 214 9.46 -23.90 -17.87
N GLY A 215 8.95 -24.10 -16.67
CA GLY A 215 7.78 -23.45 -16.11
C GLY A 215 8.01 -22.02 -15.59
N CYS A 216 8.68 -21.13 -16.34
CA CYS A 216 8.81 -19.70 -15.95
C CYS A 216 7.44 -19.06 -15.63
N ILE A 217 6.41 -19.45 -16.38
CA ILE A 217 5.02 -19.00 -16.21
C ILE A 217 4.40 -19.42 -14.87
N ARG A 218 4.98 -20.41 -14.17
CA ARG A 218 4.51 -20.86 -12.84
C ARG A 218 4.75 -19.84 -11.74
N CYS A 219 5.63 -18.87 -11.98
CA CYS A 219 5.87 -17.74 -11.08
C CYS A 219 5.49 -16.42 -11.76
N HIS A 220 5.90 -16.23 -13.02
CA HIS A 220 5.74 -15.00 -13.81
C HIS A 220 4.33 -14.85 -14.40
N MET A 221 3.31 -14.78 -13.54
CA MET A 221 1.88 -14.78 -13.93
C MET A 221 1.09 -13.56 -13.49
N ALA A 222 1.74 -12.52 -12.96
CA ALA A 222 1.01 -11.33 -12.54
C ALA A 222 0.33 -10.66 -13.76
N GLY A 223 -1.00 -10.52 -13.69
CA GLY A 223 -1.81 -9.97 -14.79
C GLY A 223 -2.06 -10.95 -15.94
N LYS A 224 -1.81 -12.26 -15.73
CA LYS A 224 -2.05 -13.33 -16.70
C LYS A 224 -3.21 -14.24 -16.23
N PRO A 225 -4.00 -14.83 -17.15
CA PRO A 225 -5.12 -15.71 -16.79
C PRO A 225 -4.72 -16.89 -15.89
N GLU A 226 -3.54 -17.44 -16.08
CA GLU A 226 -2.98 -18.56 -15.31
C GLU A 226 -2.88 -18.21 -13.82
N GLY A 227 -2.69 -16.94 -13.47
CA GLY A 227 -2.60 -16.47 -12.09
C GLY A 227 -3.94 -16.15 -11.43
N GLU A 228 -5.08 -16.27 -12.13
CA GLU A 228 -6.39 -15.85 -11.62
C GLU A 228 -6.78 -16.58 -10.33
N HIS A 229 -6.57 -17.90 -10.28
CA HIS A 229 -6.85 -18.73 -9.10
C HIS A 229 -6.06 -18.34 -7.85
N LEU A 230 -4.93 -17.63 -8.00
CA LEU A 230 -4.10 -17.17 -6.88
C LEU A 230 -4.59 -15.87 -6.26
N HIS A 231 -5.42 -15.11 -6.97
CA HIS A 231 -5.94 -13.83 -6.50
C HIS A 231 -7.47 -13.73 -6.55
N ASN A 232 -8.16 -14.86 -6.76
CA ASN A 232 -9.61 -14.97 -6.68
C ASN A 232 -10.00 -16.12 -5.74
N LEU A 233 -10.38 -15.79 -4.50
CA LEU A 233 -10.74 -16.79 -3.48
C LEU A 233 -12.01 -17.60 -3.81
N ASN A 234 -12.78 -17.21 -4.83
CA ASN A 234 -13.92 -17.98 -5.30
C ASN A 234 -13.53 -19.11 -6.27
N LYS A 235 -12.28 -19.13 -6.74
CA LYS A 235 -11.75 -20.12 -7.69
C LYS A 235 -10.73 -21.06 -7.05
N ILE A 236 -10.85 -21.30 -5.73
CA ILE A 236 -9.91 -22.14 -4.99
C ILE A 236 -10.15 -23.62 -5.31
N ASP A 237 -9.08 -24.30 -5.72
CA ASP A 237 -9.07 -25.75 -5.86
C ASP A 237 -8.68 -26.42 -4.52
N HIS A 238 -9.69 -26.69 -3.70
CA HIS A 238 -9.50 -27.28 -2.37
C HIS A 238 -8.90 -28.69 -2.42
N LEU A 239 -9.20 -29.48 -3.45
CA LEU A 239 -8.71 -30.85 -3.58
C LEU A 239 -7.22 -30.85 -3.90
N ARG A 240 -6.78 -29.96 -4.79
CA ARG A 240 -5.36 -29.78 -5.08
C ARG A 240 -4.59 -29.29 -3.85
N ILE A 241 -5.13 -28.32 -3.09
CA ILE A 241 -4.50 -27.86 -1.85
C ILE A 241 -4.43 -29.00 -0.83
N LYS A 242 -5.50 -29.79 -0.65
CA LYS A 242 -5.51 -30.97 0.24
C LYS A 242 -4.44 -31.99 -0.13
N SER A 243 -4.31 -32.31 -1.42
CA SER A 243 -3.29 -33.23 -1.92
C SER A 243 -1.87 -32.72 -1.66
N ILE A 244 -1.60 -31.44 -1.93
CA ILE A 244 -0.29 -30.83 -1.67
C ILE A 244 0.01 -30.80 -0.17
N ALA A 245 -0.96 -30.43 0.67
CA ALA A 245 -0.81 -30.40 2.12
C ALA A 245 -0.42 -31.79 2.64
N ALA A 246 -1.17 -32.84 2.25
CA ALA A 246 -0.88 -34.21 2.65
C ALA A 246 0.53 -34.67 2.24
N ARG A 247 0.96 -34.36 1.01
CA ARG A 247 2.31 -34.66 0.53
C ARG A 247 3.40 -33.98 1.35
N LEU A 248 3.15 -32.76 1.83
CA LEU A 248 4.09 -32.00 2.66
C LEU A 248 4.06 -32.41 4.14
N GLY A 249 3.02 -33.13 4.60
CA GLY A 249 2.78 -33.35 6.02
C GLY A 249 2.01 -32.21 6.72
N ALA A 250 1.42 -31.29 5.94
CA ALA A 250 0.46 -30.31 6.42
C ALA A 250 -0.97 -30.90 6.38
N GLU A 251 -1.92 -30.23 7.01
CA GLU A 251 -3.33 -30.59 6.90
C GLU A 251 -4.14 -29.44 6.30
N TRP A 252 -4.97 -29.77 5.32
CA TRP A 252 -5.99 -28.90 4.74
C TRP A 252 -7.30 -29.69 4.61
N ASN A 253 -8.26 -29.34 5.45
CA ASN A 253 -9.50 -30.08 5.66
C ASN A 253 -10.69 -29.22 5.17
N PRO A 254 -10.95 -29.19 3.86
CA PRO A 254 -11.99 -28.33 3.26
C PRO A 254 -13.39 -28.63 3.79
N GLU A 255 -13.65 -29.86 4.24
CA GLU A 255 -14.89 -30.25 4.89
C GLU A 255 -15.20 -29.45 6.17
N LYS A 256 -14.18 -28.85 6.81
CA LYS A 256 -14.35 -27.99 8.00
C LYS A 256 -14.45 -26.50 7.65
N ILE A 257 -14.40 -26.17 6.36
CA ILE A 257 -14.53 -24.81 5.84
C ILE A 257 -15.98 -24.63 5.37
N ASN A 258 -16.67 -23.62 5.92
CA ASN A 258 -18.10 -23.41 5.66
C ASN A 258 -18.41 -23.25 4.16
N GLY A 259 -19.04 -24.25 3.56
CA GLY A 259 -19.36 -24.27 2.12
C GLY A 259 -18.12 -24.17 1.23
N GLY A 260 -16.94 -24.57 1.71
CA GLY A 260 -15.67 -24.43 1.01
C GLY A 260 -15.14 -22.98 0.92
N LYS A 261 -15.87 -21.97 1.38
CA LYS A 261 -15.42 -20.57 1.26
C LYS A 261 -14.52 -20.18 2.43
N LEU A 262 -13.33 -19.66 2.13
CA LEU A 262 -12.43 -19.18 3.18
C LEU A 262 -13.10 -18.07 4.01
N PRO A 263 -12.94 -18.08 5.34
CA PRO A 263 -13.51 -17.06 6.21
C PRO A 263 -12.73 -15.77 6.02
N VAL A 264 -13.30 -14.85 5.26
CA VAL A 264 -12.71 -13.54 4.96
C VAL A 264 -13.50 -12.46 5.69
N ASP A 265 -12.79 -11.51 6.29
CA ASP A 265 -13.43 -10.37 6.95
C ASP A 265 -13.85 -9.26 5.98
N LYS A 266 -14.57 -8.25 6.48
CA LYS A 266 -15.05 -7.11 5.68
C LYS A 266 -13.93 -6.29 5.01
N PHE A 267 -12.68 -6.51 5.40
CA PHE A 267 -11.50 -5.85 4.83
C PHE A 267 -10.68 -6.77 3.92
N GLY A 268 -11.14 -8.00 3.68
CA GLY A 268 -10.49 -8.95 2.78
C GLY A 268 -9.49 -9.90 3.45
N PHE A 269 -9.30 -9.85 4.78
CA PHE A 269 -8.32 -10.72 5.45
C PHE A 269 -8.90 -12.10 5.80
N ILE A 270 -8.15 -13.15 5.46
CA ILE A 270 -8.47 -14.53 5.84
C ILE A 270 -8.28 -14.71 7.35
N ASN A 271 -9.29 -15.26 8.02
CA ASN A 271 -9.25 -15.58 9.45
C ASN A 271 -8.57 -16.94 9.69
N TRP A 272 -7.23 -16.93 9.65
CA TRP A 272 -6.41 -18.11 9.89
C TRP A 272 -6.61 -18.72 11.29
N VAL A 273 -6.86 -17.88 12.30
CA VAL A 273 -7.09 -18.35 13.67
C VAL A 273 -8.36 -19.20 13.76
N ASP A 274 -9.44 -18.77 13.11
CA ASP A 274 -10.68 -19.54 13.03
C ASP A 274 -10.48 -20.87 12.28
N LEU A 275 -9.77 -20.84 11.14
CA LEU A 275 -9.44 -22.06 10.38
C LEU A 275 -8.64 -23.06 11.21
N THR A 276 -7.61 -22.60 11.94
CA THR A 276 -6.81 -23.48 12.80
C THR A 276 -7.63 -24.01 13.97
N LYS A 277 -8.45 -23.18 14.62
CA LYS A 277 -9.33 -23.62 15.73
C LYS A 277 -10.34 -24.69 15.30
N LYS A 278 -10.88 -24.57 14.08
CA LYS A 278 -11.76 -25.59 13.50
C LYS A 278 -11.02 -26.84 13.04
N GLY A 279 -9.69 -26.84 13.06
CA GLY A 279 -8.86 -27.91 12.50
C GLY A 279 -8.99 -28.02 10.98
N ALA A 280 -9.35 -26.92 10.32
CA ALA A 280 -9.42 -26.81 8.86
C ALA A 280 -8.03 -26.67 8.23
N VAL A 281 -7.07 -26.13 8.98
CA VAL A 281 -5.68 -25.99 8.54
C VAL A 281 -4.70 -26.31 9.67
N LYS A 282 -3.64 -27.05 9.35
CA LYS A 282 -2.48 -27.27 10.23
C LYS A 282 -1.21 -27.17 9.38
N PRO A 283 -0.53 -26.02 9.40
CA PRO A 283 0.68 -25.83 8.62
C PRO A 283 1.89 -26.51 9.25
N LEU A 284 2.92 -26.78 8.45
CA LEU A 284 4.24 -27.18 8.92
C LEU A 284 4.88 -26.04 9.72
N LEU A 285 5.61 -26.43 10.76
CA LEU A 285 6.28 -25.52 11.68
C LEU A 285 7.78 -25.39 11.40
N SER A 286 8.34 -26.31 10.60
CA SER A 286 9.73 -26.36 10.16
C SER A 286 9.81 -27.12 8.83
N LEU A 287 10.87 -26.90 8.05
CA LEU A 287 11.22 -27.76 6.91
C LEU A 287 11.96 -29.04 7.36
N GLU A 288 12.56 -29.01 8.55
CA GLU A 288 13.30 -30.12 9.15
C GLU A 288 12.55 -30.67 10.35
N ASN A 289 12.46 -32.01 10.46
CA ASN A 289 11.74 -32.69 11.53
C ASN A 289 12.36 -32.52 12.94
N SER A 290 13.56 -31.93 13.04
CA SER A 290 14.38 -31.85 14.27
C SER A 290 14.25 -30.53 15.04
N VAL A 291 13.56 -29.52 14.50
CA VAL A 291 13.44 -28.22 15.18
C VAL A 291 12.40 -28.29 16.28
N LYS A 292 12.83 -28.12 17.54
CA LYS A 292 11.91 -27.98 18.67
C LYS A 292 11.07 -26.71 18.49
N ASP A 293 9.76 -26.87 18.53
CA ASP A 293 8.85 -25.75 18.53
C ASP A 293 8.82 -25.07 19.90
N GLU A 294 8.99 -23.75 19.92
CA GLU A 294 8.92 -22.91 21.11
C GLU A 294 7.61 -22.13 21.10
N VAL A 295 6.67 -22.54 21.95
CA VAL A 295 5.39 -21.85 22.12
C VAL A 295 5.32 -21.28 23.53
N ARG A 296 5.04 -19.98 23.62
CA ARG A 296 4.84 -19.29 24.88
C ARG A 296 3.35 -19.15 25.16
N ASP A 297 2.89 -19.72 26.26
CA ASP A 297 1.47 -19.72 26.66
C ASP A 297 1.22 -18.75 27.83
N ASN A 298 1.41 -17.46 27.58
CA ASN A 298 1.02 -16.42 28.53
C ASN A 298 0.29 -15.28 27.82
N LYS A 299 -0.46 -14.50 28.60
CA LYS A 299 -1.26 -13.39 28.10
C LYS A 299 -0.78 -12.08 28.70
N VAL A 300 -0.93 -11.00 27.94
CA VAL A 300 -0.62 -9.63 28.37
C VAL A 300 -1.88 -8.78 28.20
N LEU A 301 -2.38 -8.23 29.31
CA LEU A 301 -3.51 -7.31 29.33
C LEU A 301 -2.99 -5.88 29.24
N PHE A 302 -3.23 -5.22 28.12
CA PHE A 302 -2.95 -3.80 27.94
C PHE A 302 -4.13 -2.98 28.42
N LYS A 303 -3.91 -2.19 29.49
CA LYS A 303 -4.93 -1.27 29.99
C LYS A 303 -4.99 -0.02 29.12
N SER A 304 -6.17 0.23 28.54
CA SER A 304 -6.39 1.45 27.76
C SER A 304 -6.46 2.66 28.68
N LYS A 305 -5.76 3.75 28.32
CA LYS A 305 -5.81 5.03 29.06
C LYS A 305 -7.12 5.79 28.88
N SER A 306 -7.84 5.54 27.78
CA SER A 306 -9.13 6.19 27.54
C SER A 306 -10.24 5.46 28.29
N PRO A 307 -11.12 6.14 29.05
CA PRO A 307 -12.23 5.50 29.75
C PRO A 307 -13.25 4.87 28.80
N ALA A 308 -13.41 5.44 27.60
CA ALA A 308 -14.39 4.97 26.61
C ALA A 308 -13.90 3.78 25.76
N VAL A 309 -12.63 3.38 25.89
CA VAL A 309 -12.03 2.34 25.06
C VAL A 309 -11.67 1.13 25.93
N GLN A 310 -12.21 -0.03 25.56
CA GLN A 310 -11.97 -1.32 26.21
C GLN A 310 -10.48 -1.71 26.24
N ASN A 311 -10.12 -2.60 27.16
CA ASN A 311 -8.76 -3.13 27.30
C ASN A 311 -8.46 -4.13 26.18
N VAL A 312 -7.17 -4.42 25.98
CA VAL A 312 -6.71 -5.37 24.94
C VAL A 312 -6.01 -6.54 25.59
N LEU A 313 -6.42 -7.76 25.26
CA LEU A 313 -5.73 -8.98 25.67
C LEU A 313 -4.89 -9.52 24.52
N PHE A 314 -3.59 -9.43 24.68
CA PHE A 314 -2.63 -10.09 23.80
C PHE A 314 -2.36 -11.51 24.29
N ASP A 315 -2.36 -12.47 23.36
CA ASP A 315 -2.13 -13.89 23.65
C ASP A 315 -0.88 -14.36 22.93
N HIS A 316 0.18 -14.70 23.67
CA HIS A 316 1.42 -15.19 23.06
C HIS A 316 1.18 -16.49 22.32
N LYS A 317 0.36 -17.40 22.84
CA LYS A 317 0.13 -18.73 22.23
C LYS A 317 -0.34 -18.61 20.79
N THR A 318 -1.29 -17.72 20.53
CA THR A 318 -1.79 -17.43 19.17
C THR A 318 -0.68 -16.93 18.23
N HIS A 319 0.30 -16.19 18.73
CA HIS A 319 1.37 -15.61 17.91
C HIS A 319 2.59 -16.54 17.79
N SER A 320 3.14 -17.04 18.91
CA SER A 320 4.33 -17.89 18.95
C SER A 320 4.09 -19.28 18.35
N SER A 321 2.84 -19.73 18.22
CA SER A 321 2.55 -20.98 17.50
C SER A 321 2.95 -20.92 16.03
N ILE A 322 2.96 -19.74 15.41
CA ILE A 322 3.29 -19.56 13.99
C ILE A 322 4.50 -18.66 13.72
N LEU A 323 4.98 -17.91 14.71
CA LEU A 323 6.10 -16.95 14.60
C LEU A 323 7.25 -17.34 15.54
N LYS A 324 8.47 -16.91 15.22
CA LYS A 324 9.64 -17.04 16.11
C LYS A 324 9.63 -15.90 17.14
N CYS A 325 10.27 -16.10 18.29
CA CYS A 325 10.50 -15.05 19.28
C CYS A 325 11.24 -13.85 18.66
N SER A 326 12.24 -14.13 17.83
CA SER A 326 13.06 -13.12 17.13
C SER A 326 12.27 -12.25 16.14
N SER A 327 11.12 -12.72 15.67
CA SER A 327 10.23 -11.96 14.78
C SER A 327 9.59 -10.76 15.48
N CYS A 328 9.57 -10.76 16.82
CA CYS A 328 9.02 -9.67 17.64
C CYS A 328 10.08 -9.04 18.54
N HIS A 329 10.95 -9.85 19.14
CA HIS A 329 11.89 -9.44 20.18
C HIS A 329 13.35 -9.47 19.69
N PRO A 330 14.19 -8.51 20.09
CA PRO A 330 13.83 -7.28 20.81
C PRO A 330 13.38 -6.14 19.87
N ALA A 331 13.38 -6.37 18.55
CA ALA A 331 13.29 -5.31 17.54
C ALA A 331 11.97 -4.52 17.57
N LEU A 332 10.84 -5.20 17.73
CA LEU A 332 9.51 -4.56 17.77
C LEU A 332 9.04 -4.35 19.20
N PHE A 333 9.34 -5.30 20.09
CA PHE A 333 8.98 -5.26 21.50
C PHE A 333 10.19 -5.59 22.35
N LYS A 334 10.48 -4.75 23.34
CA LYS A 334 11.42 -5.11 24.41
C LYS A 334 10.88 -6.30 25.20
N ASP A 335 11.78 -7.17 25.66
CA ASP A 335 11.47 -8.28 26.57
C ASP A 335 11.32 -7.78 28.02
N GLU A 336 10.48 -6.76 28.19
CA GLU A 336 10.23 -6.09 29.45
C GLU A 336 8.76 -5.62 29.46
N LEU A 337 8.02 -6.02 30.49
CA LEU A 337 6.62 -5.61 30.68
C LEU A 337 6.57 -4.08 30.89
N GLY A 338 5.78 -3.38 30.07
CA GLY A 338 5.69 -1.91 30.14
C GLY A 338 6.85 -1.17 29.46
N GLY A 339 7.87 -1.86 28.93
CA GLY A 339 9.05 -1.23 28.32
C GLY A 339 8.82 -0.54 26.97
N ASN A 340 7.61 -0.68 26.40
CA ASN A 340 7.25 -0.23 25.06
C ASN A 340 6.14 0.84 25.11
N LYS A 341 6.36 1.99 24.47
CA LYS A 341 5.34 3.03 24.31
C LYS A 341 4.48 2.72 23.08
N ILE A 342 3.43 1.93 23.30
CA ILE A 342 2.51 1.49 22.24
C ILE A 342 1.30 2.41 22.19
N ASP A 343 1.02 2.96 21.01
CA ASP A 343 -0.21 3.71 20.73
C ASP A 343 -0.66 3.49 19.28
N MET A 344 -1.89 3.92 18.97
CA MET A 344 -2.47 3.74 17.63
C MET A 344 -1.73 4.53 16.54
N LYS A 345 -1.04 5.63 16.89
CA LYS A 345 -0.23 6.42 15.94
C LYS A 345 1.05 5.67 15.57
N ALA A 346 1.71 5.05 16.54
CA ALA A 346 2.85 4.16 16.32
C ALA A 346 2.45 2.98 15.44
N MET A 347 1.28 2.39 15.70
CA MET A 347 0.74 1.29 14.89
C MET A 347 0.45 1.72 13.45
N SER A 348 -0.14 2.90 13.23
CA SER A 348 -0.39 3.40 11.86
C SER A 348 0.88 3.68 11.08
N GLN A 349 1.99 3.96 11.78
CA GLN A 349 3.34 4.08 11.22
C GLN A 349 4.05 2.73 11.03
N GLY A 350 3.37 1.61 11.28
CA GLY A 350 3.92 0.27 11.08
C GLY A 350 4.78 -0.27 12.22
N ARG A 351 4.72 0.32 13.43
CA ARG A 351 5.40 -0.20 14.63
C ARG A 351 4.48 -1.11 15.46
N PHE A 352 5.08 -1.93 16.32
CA PHE A 352 4.37 -2.82 17.25
C PHE A 352 3.34 -3.70 16.52
N CYS A 353 2.09 -3.75 16.99
CA CYS A 353 1.01 -4.52 16.37
C CYS A 353 0.81 -4.14 14.90
N GLY A 354 1.01 -2.88 14.53
CA GLY A 354 0.88 -2.38 13.15
C GLY A 354 1.98 -2.83 12.21
N TYR A 355 3.03 -3.49 12.72
CA TYR A 355 4.03 -4.15 11.88
C TYR A 355 3.39 -5.25 11.02
N CYS A 356 2.49 -6.05 11.62
CA CYS A 356 1.78 -7.14 10.96
C CYS A 356 0.28 -6.84 10.69
N HIS A 357 -0.44 -6.25 11.64
CA HIS A 357 -1.88 -5.98 11.52
C HIS A 357 -2.16 -4.87 10.50
N GLY A 358 -2.94 -5.20 9.46
CA GLY A 358 -3.17 -4.35 8.29
C GLY A 358 -2.25 -4.65 7.11
N LYS A 359 -1.30 -5.58 7.29
CA LYS A 359 -0.42 -6.11 6.25
C LYS A 359 -0.63 -7.63 6.11
N SER A 360 0.07 -8.44 6.91
CA SER A 360 0.01 -9.91 6.91
C SER A 360 -1.07 -10.49 7.85
N ALA A 361 -1.59 -9.66 8.74
CA ALA A 361 -2.70 -9.97 9.65
C ALA A 361 -3.84 -8.95 9.49
N PHE A 362 -5.01 -9.25 10.08
CA PHE A 362 -6.18 -8.38 9.99
C PHE A 362 -5.89 -6.93 10.37
N THR A 363 -6.61 -6.00 9.77
CA THR A 363 -6.37 -4.57 9.99
C THR A 363 -6.75 -4.11 11.40
N PHE A 364 -5.90 -3.26 11.98
CA PHE A 364 -6.19 -2.58 13.26
C PHE A 364 -7.36 -1.57 13.17
N LYS A 365 -7.92 -1.34 11.97
CA LYS A 365 -9.18 -0.60 11.78
C LYS A 365 -10.40 -1.35 12.35
N ASP A 366 -10.29 -2.65 12.60
CA ASP A 366 -11.32 -3.44 13.28
C ASP A 366 -11.14 -3.40 14.79
N CYS A 367 -11.46 -2.25 15.43
CA CYS A 367 -11.14 -1.98 16.83
C CYS A 367 -11.56 -3.10 17.79
N LYS A 368 -12.76 -3.67 17.58
CA LYS A 368 -13.37 -4.68 18.45
C LYS A 368 -12.64 -6.03 18.44
N ARG A 369 -11.72 -6.27 17.50
CA ARG A 369 -10.89 -7.50 17.52
C ARG A 369 -9.85 -7.49 18.63
N CYS A 370 -9.39 -6.31 19.02
CA CYS A 370 -8.39 -6.14 20.07
C CYS A 370 -9.02 -5.54 21.33
N HIS A 371 -9.80 -4.48 21.16
CA HIS A 371 -10.52 -3.81 22.25
C HIS A 371 -11.84 -4.53 22.52
N ASN A 372 -11.76 -5.61 23.31
CA ASN A 372 -12.92 -6.44 23.65
C ASN A 372 -12.95 -6.89 25.11
N ILE A 373 -11.98 -6.48 25.92
CA ILE A 373 -11.95 -6.80 27.35
C ILE A 373 -12.52 -5.62 28.13
N SER A 374 -13.44 -5.89 29.06
CA SER A 374 -14.02 -4.82 29.87
C SER A 374 -12.95 -4.14 30.73
N LYS A 375 -13.21 -2.91 31.15
CA LYS A 375 -12.26 -2.11 31.94
C LYS A 375 -11.91 -2.77 33.27
N ASP A 376 -12.91 -3.35 33.91
CA ASP A 376 -12.84 -3.93 35.25
C ASP A 376 -12.64 -5.45 35.24
N GLU A 377 -12.52 -6.05 34.05
CA GLU A 377 -12.37 -7.49 33.90
C GLU A 377 -10.98 -7.95 34.30
N VAL A 378 -10.91 -8.84 35.29
CA VAL A 378 -9.68 -9.45 35.77
C VAL A 378 -9.43 -10.75 35.00
N ILE A 379 -8.41 -10.74 34.14
CA ILE A 379 -8.01 -11.94 33.39
C ILE A 379 -6.97 -12.73 34.21
N LYS A 380 -7.40 -13.86 34.79
CA LYS A 380 -6.53 -14.74 35.57
C LYS A 380 -5.31 -15.18 34.75
N GLY A 381 -4.11 -14.98 35.31
CA GLY A 381 -2.83 -15.37 34.68
C GLY A 381 -2.32 -14.44 33.58
N ALA A 382 -3.02 -13.32 33.29
CA ALA A 382 -2.50 -12.31 32.38
C ALA A 382 -1.53 -11.36 33.11
N LEU A 383 -0.41 -11.07 32.48
CA LEU A 383 0.50 -9.99 32.89
C LEU A 383 -0.15 -8.64 32.55
N VAL A 384 -0.15 -7.69 33.47
CA VAL A 384 -0.83 -6.40 33.28
C VAL A 384 0.18 -5.34 32.84
N HIS A 385 -0.08 -4.73 31.68
CA HIS A 385 0.68 -3.62 31.10
C HIS A 385 -0.11 -2.30 31.21
#